data_AF-N9K7W5-F1
#
_entry.id   AF-N9K7W5-F1
#
_cell.length_a   1.000
_cell.length_b   1.000
_cell.length_c   1.000
_cell.angle_alpha   90.00
_cell.angle_beta   90.00
_cell.angle_gamma   90.00
#
_symmetry.space_group_name_H-M   'P 1'
#
loop_
_entity.id
_entity.type
_entity.pdbx_description
1 polymer ?
#
loop_
_entity_poly.entity_id
_entity_poly.type
_entity_poly.pdbx_seq_one_letter_code
_entity_poly.pdbx_strand_id
1 'polypeptide(L)'
;MSDSDRSAVDTLKGYFYQFDQSILKLLSLESPEDSVAIECLEDIDIKTATEVSAIQCKYYAKTEYNHSVIKDAVKHMLNHYKKVTKGEKQKINYQINGHYKSGHEKLPNELDIDFLKKHFLTYTVEKVKHEHHIELGLSDTELEDFLSCLNININSPEYTIQYNQLIDSLCTHFNSTRYSAESFYYNNSLRIIKDLSINSIKKDRMITKKTFLEKVNNSNILFNEWFIKIKGKKSHFKNLKQEYFTFLNIEPFERFFLIEIDQSTYFRNELKELIFIISKKWSKISKYGTISFCPYILIHGIDYSELIEIKTELFRERYKFIGRVKLEVRHKPPN
;
A
#
# COMPACT_ATOMS: atom_id res chain seq x y z
N MET A 1 41.49 -13.75 18.77
CA MET A 1 40.75 -12.95 17.79
C MET A 1 39.45 -13.66 17.54
N SER A 2 38.36 -13.24 18.19
CA SER A 2 37.04 -13.78 17.87
C SER A 2 36.62 -13.15 16.56
N ASP A 3 36.54 -13.95 15.50
CA ASP A 3 35.80 -13.58 14.30
C ASP A 3 34.47 -12.99 14.77
N SER A 4 34.26 -11.68 14.52
CA SER A 4 32.94 -11.12 14.72
C SER A 4 32.07 -11.86 13.72
N ASP A 5 31.24 -12.77 14.21
CA ASP A 5 30.30 -13.54 13.43
C ASP A 5 29.51 -12.56 12.56
N ARG A 6 29.93 -12.39 11.31
CA ARG A 6 29.41 -11.40 10.36
C ARG A 6 28.13 -11.99 9.77
N SER A 7 27.24 -12.36 10.69
CA SER A 7 25.99 -13.01 10.41
C SER A 7 25.07 -12.00 9.76
N ALA A 8 24.51 -12.36 8.60
CA ALA A 8 23.52 -11.54 7.90
C ALA A 8 22.25 -11.29 8.75
N VAL A 9 22.08 -12.03 9.86
CA VAL A 9 20.94 -11.95 10.77
C VAL A 9 20.71 -10.53 11.26
N ASP A 10 21.74 -9.81 11.70
CA ASP A 10 21.54 -8.46 12.28
C ASP A 10 21.14 -7.44 11.20
N THR A 11 21.71 -7.54 10.00
CA THR A 11 21.32 -6.71 8.85
C THR A 11 19.89 -7.01 8.41
N LEU A 12 19.53 -8.29 8.27
CA LEU A 12 18.17 -8.70 7.91
C LEU A 12 17.14 -8.24 8.96
N LYS A 13 17.47 -8.39 10.25
CA LYS A 13 16.62 -7.91 11.35
C LYS A 13 16.46 -6.39 11.31
N GLY A 14 17.50 -5.65 10.92
CA GLY A 14 17.41 -4.21 10.65
C GLY A 14 16.40 -3.85 9.56
N TYR A 15 16.42 -4.56 8.42
CA TYR A 15 15.44 -4.34 7.35
C TYR A 15 14.02 -4.70 7.78
N PHE A 16 13.81 -5.82 8.47
CA PHE A 16 12.48 -6.16 8.98
C PHE A 16 12.00 -5.13 10.01
N TYR A 17 12.88 -4.65 10.89
CA TYR A 17 12.53 -3.59 11.85
C TYR A 17 12.04 -2.32 11.16
N GLN A 18 12.70 -1.92 10.07
CA GLN A 18 12.29 -0.78 9.26
C GLN A 18 10.95 -1.01 8.54
N PHE A 19 10.76 -2.20 7.94
CA PHE A 19 9.50 -2.52 7.26
C PHE A 19 8.33 -2.58 8.24
N ASP A 20 8.54 -3.17 9.41
CA ASP A 20 7.55 -3.20 10.48
C ASP A 20 7.19 -1.78 10.98
N GLN A 21 8.19 -0.90 11.13
CA GLN A 21 7.93 0.51 11.43
C GLN A 21 7.16 1.22 10.32
N SER A 22 7.46 0.91 9.06
CA SER A 22 6.73 1.48 7.91
C SER A 22 5.25 1.12 7.94
N ILE A 23 4.94 -0.15 8.27
CA ILE A 23 3.57 -0.62 8.40
C ILE A 23 2.90 0.05 9.61
N LEU A 24 3.55 0.10 10.77
CA LEU A 24 3.02 0.79 11.95
C LEU A 24 2.70 2.25 11.65
N LYS A 25 3.59 2.96 10.93
CA LYS A 25 3.35 4.35 10.53
C LYS A 25 2.14 4.47 9.61
N LEU A 26 2.03 3.63 8.58
CA LEU A 26 0.85 3.59 7.70
C LEU A 26 -0.46 3.35 8.47
N LEU A 27 -0.47 2.38 9.40
CA LEU A 27 -1.65 2.08 10.20
C LEU A 27 -2.01 3.24 11.13
N SER A 28 -1.02 3.93 11.68
CA SER A 28 -1.21 5.06 12.60
C SER A 28 -1.67 6.37 11.95
N LEU A 29 -1.57 6.52 10.61
CA LEU A 29 -2.02 7.74 9.92
C LEU A 29 -3.50 8.03 10.19
N GLU A 30 -3.85 9.28 10.46
CA GLU A 30 -5.23 9.64 10.77
C GLU A 30 -6.11 9.62 9.51
N SER A 31 -5.64 10.26 8.43
CA SER A 31 -6.39 10.30 7.18
C SER A 31 -6.10 9.08 6.30
N PRO A 32 -7.13 8.50 5.64
CA PRO A 32 -6.92 7.46 4.63
C PRO A 32 -6.08 7.92 3.42
N GLU A 33 -6.07 9.22 3.13
CA GLU A 33 -5.36 9.80 1.98
C GLU A 33 -3.90 10.19 2.31
N ASP A 34 -3.53 10.19 3.59
CA ASP A 34 -2.14 10.36 3.98
C ASP A 34 -1.31 9.17 3.49
N SER A 35 0.00 9.40 3.31
CA SER A 35 0.87 8.45 2.63
C SER A 35 2.21 8.26 3.31
N VAL A 36 2.80 7.10 3.04
CA VAL A 36 4.18 6.77 3.39
C VAL A 36 4.94 6.43 2.12
N ALA A 37 6.15 6.99 1.98
CA ALA A 37 7.13 6.60 1.00
C ALA A 37 8.28 5.84 1.66
N ILE A 38 8.71 4.75 1.04
CA ILE A 38 9.71 3.84 1.59
C ILE A 38 11.04 4.10 0.88
N GLU A 39 12.14 4.19 1.64
CA GLU A 39 13.50 4.31 1.08
C GLU A 39 13.64 5.50 0.10
N CYS A 40 13.19 6.69 0.51
CA CYS A 40 13.11 7.86 -0.37
C CYS A 40 14.10 8.96 0.03
N LEU A 41 13.73 9.84 0.96
CA LEU A 41 14.64 10.79 1.59
C LEU A 41 15.37 10.11 2.74
N GLU A 42 14.61 9.55 3.69
CA GLU A 42 15.10 8.62 4.71
C GLU A 42 14.44 7.24 4.51
N ASP A 43 14.62 6.35 5.49
CA ASP A 43 14.05 5.01 5.46
C ASP A 43 12.51 5.01 5.30
N ILE A 44 11.84 5.97 5.93
CA ILE A 44 10.39 6.13 5.95
C ILE A 44 10.04 7.62 5.88
N ASP A 45 9.37 8.06 4.82
CA ASP A 45 8.88 9.43 4.71
C ASP A 45 7.36 9.46 4.81
N ILE A 46 6.83 10.28 5.71
CA ILE A 46 5.40 10.47 5.93
C ILE A 46 4.98 11.78 5.28
N LYS A 47 3.85 11.74 4.58
CA LYS A 47 3.20 12.94 4.03
C LYS A 47 1.75 12.96 4.44
N THR A 48 1.38 13.98 5.21
CA THR A 48 0.01 14.31 5.56
C THR A 48 -0.44 15.57 4.80
N ALA A 49 -1.67 16.03 5.06
CA ALA A 49 -2.16 17.30 4.52
C ALA A 49 -1.40 18.53 5.05
N THR A 50 -0.83 18.45 6.25
CA THR A 50 -0.24 19.60 6.96
C THR A 50 1.28 19.53 7.09
N GLU A 51 1.84 18.32 7.13
CA GLU A 51 3.25 18.12 7.41
C GLU A 51 3.88 17.03 6.56
N VAL A 52 5.20 17.12 6.44
CA VAL A 52 6.05 16.07 5.90
C VAL A 52 7.13 15.78 6.91
N SER A 53 7.38 14.49 7.10
CA SER A 53 8.30 13.98 8.12
C SER A 53 9.17 12.90 7.50
N ALA A 54 10.46 12.86 7.83
CA ALA A 54 11.40 11.85 7.35
C ALA A 54 12.03 11.13 8.54
N ILE A 55 11.92 9.80 8.56
CA ILE A 55 12.30 8.95 9.68
C ILE A 55 13.42 8.02 9.23
N GLN A 56 14.54 8.04 9.97
CA GLN A 56 15.60 7.05 9.89
C GLN A 56 15.48 6.05 11.04
N CYS A 57 15.52 4.76 10.73
CA CYS A 57 15.58 3.66 11.69
C CYS A 57 17.03 3.20 11.92
N LYS A 58 17.39 2.94 13.18
CA LYS A 58 18.70 2.39 13.59
C LYS A 58 18.53 1.27 14.60
N TYR A 59 18.58 0.03 14.16
CA TYR A 59 18.40 -1.12 15.04
C TYR A 59 19.72 -1.84 15.31
N TYR A 60 20.29 -1.63 16.50
CA TYR A 60 21.56 -2.22 16.93
C TYR A 60 21.47 -2.82 18.34
N ALA A 61 20.54 -3.76 18.52
CA ALA A 61 20.17 -4.35 19.82
C ALA A 61 21.31 -5.03 20.61
N LYS A 62 22.44 -5.32 19.97
CA LYS A 62 23.61 -5.95 20.63
C LYS A 62 24.67 -4.94 21.06
N THR A 63 24.57 -3.69 20.60
CA THR A 63 25.61 -2.68 20.80
C THR A 63 25.16 -1.58 21.74
N GLU A 64 26.13 -0.95 22.39
CA GLU A 64 25.94 0.27 23.15
C GLU A 64 25.83 1.47 22.21
N TYR A 65 24.90 2.39 22.51
CA TYR A 65 24.77 3.64 21.80
C TYR A 65 26.05 4.49 21.93
N ASN A 66 26.47 5.04 20.80
CA ASN A 66 27.50 6.07 20.70
C ASN A 66 27.08 7.05 19.60
N HIS A 67 27.34 8.35 19.76
CA HIS A 67 26.89 9.37 18.81
C HIS A 67 27.28 9.11 17.35
N SER A 68 28.40 8.41 17.12
CA SER A 68 28.88 8.03 15.79
C SER A 68 27.87 7.19 15.00
N VAL A 69 27.03 6.37 15.65
CA VAL A 69 26.11 5.45 14.96
C VAL A 69 24.93 6.18 14.28
N ILE A 70 24.66 7.42 14.69
CA ILE A 70 23.61 8.27 14.08
C ILE A 70 24.19 9.52 13.40
N LYS A 71 25.50 9.75 13.51
CA LYS A 71 26.19 10.93 12.95
C LYS A 71 25.92 11.12 11.47
N ASP A 72 26.01 10.04 10.69
CA ASP A 72 25.78 10.12 9.24
C ASP A 72 24.32 10.46 8.90
N ALA A 73 23.35 9.91 9.64
CA ALA A 73 21.94 10.26 9.48
C ALA A 73 21.69 11.75 9.75
N VAL A 74 22.22 12.28 10.86
CA VAL A 74 22.10 13.72 11.18
C VAL A 74 22.73 14.59 10.08
N LYS A 75 23.88 14.20 9.52
CA LYS A 75 24.50 14.93 8.39
C LYS A 75 23.64 14.88 7.13
N HIS A 76 23.03 13.74 6.80
CA HIS A 76 22.12 13.63 5.65
C HIS A 76 20.89 14.51 5.80
N MET A 77 20.28 14.51 6.99
CA MET A 77 19.17 15.41 7.34
C MET A 77 19.58 16.89 7.24
N LEU A 78 20.77 17.25 7.72
CA LEU A 78 21.29 18.62 7.60
C LEU A 78 21.59 19.02 6.15
N ASN A 79 22.07 18.10 5.32
CA ASN A 79 22.25 18.34 3.87
C ASN A 79 20.92 18.62 3.17
N HIS A 80 19.86 17.91 3.54
CA HIS A 80 18.51 18.20 3.05
C HIS A 80 18.06 19.59 3.55
N TYR A 81 18.24 19.86 4.83
CA TYR A 81 17.89 21.15 5.43
C TYR A 81 18.61 22.34 4.77
N LYS A 82 19.89 22.20 4.37
CA LYS A 82 20.58 23.27 3.61
C LYS A 82 19.86 23.63 2.30
N LYS A 83 19.21 22.67 1.65
CA LYS A 83 18.41 22.93 0.44
C LYS A 83 17.10 23.66 0.79
N VAL A 84 16.58 23.46 2.00
CA VAL A 84 15.45 24.22 2.54
C VAL A 84 15.84 25.69 2.74
N THR A 85 17.01 25.98 3.31
CA THR A 85 17.45 27.37 3.53
C THR A 85 17.71 28.13 2.21
N LYS A 86 17.95 27.40 1.11
CA LYS A 86 18.04 27.94 -0.25
C LYS A 86 16.69 28.06 -0.98
N GLY A 87 15.58 27.60 -0.40
CA GLY A 87 14.27 27.55 -1.04
C GLY A 87 14.11 26.46 -2.11
N GLU A 88 15.05 25.51 -2.22
CA GLU A 88 15.01 24.42 -3.20
C GLU A 88 14.11 23.25 -2.74
N LYS A 89 13.87 23.14 -1.42
CA LYS A 89 13.07 22.10 -0.79
C LYS A 89 12.16 22.69 0.28
N GLN A 90 11.05 22.02 0.55
CA GLN A 90 10.16 22.39 1.64
C GLN A 90 10.77 22.01 3.00
N LYS A 91 10.46 22.80 4.03
CA LYS A 91 10.80 22.46 5.41
C LYS A 91 10.00 21.22 5.84
N ILE A 92 10.66 20.30 6.53
CA ILE A 92 10.10 19.03 7.01
C ILE A 92 10.59 18.73 8.42
N ASN A 93 9.92 17.81 9.10
CA ASN A 93 10.36 17.26 10.38
C ASN A 93 11.29 16.07 10.15
N TYR A 94 12.40 15.99 10.89
CA TYR A 94 13.34 14.88 10.83
C TYR A 94 13.28 14.08 12.11
N GLN A 95 13.32 12.75 11.98
CA GLN A 95 13.27 11.85 13.12
C GLN A 95 14.29 10.73 12.99
N ILE A 96 15.02 10.45 14.06
CA ILE A 96 15.87 9.26 14.17
C ILE A 96 15.30 8.38 15.27
N ASN A 97 14.90 7.16 14.91
CA ASN A 97 14.44 6.14 15.84
C ASN A 97 15.49 5.04 15.95
N GLY A 98 16.13 4.95 17.10
CA GLY A 98 17.15 3.97 17.40
C GLY A 98 16.78 3.02 18.52
N HIS A 99 17.30 1.79 18.47
CA HIS A 99 17.25 0.83 19.57
C HIS A 99 18.65 0.23 19.81
N TYR A 100 19.10 0.29 21.07
CA TYR A 100 20.43 -0.12 21.51
C TYR A 100 20.36 -0.94 22.80
N LYS A 101 21.41 -1.69 23.12
CA LYS A 101 21.49 -2.48 24.35
C LYS A 101 21.63 -1.61 25.61
N SER A 102 22.40 -0.53 25.50
CA SER A 102 22.82 0.36 26.60
C SER A 102 23.36 1.67 26.03
N GLY A 103 23.80 2.62 26.88
CA GLY A 103 24.43 3.86 26.45
C GLY A 103 23.45 5.02 26.21
N HIS A 104 22.17 4.84 26.53
CA HIS A 104 21.12 5.82 26.27
C HIS A 104 21.35 7.13 27.03
N GLU A 105 21.96 7.06 28.20
CA GLU A 105 22.33 8.19 29.04
C GLU A 105 23.35 9.15 28.41
N LYS A 106 24.04 8.74 27.34
CA LYS A 106 25.00 9.59 26.62
C LYS A 106 24.31 10.66 25.78
N LEU A 107 23.07 10.42 25.33
CA LEU A 107 22.30 11.43 24.61
C LEU A 107 21.61 12.32 25.64
N PRO A 108 21.87 13.65 25.64
CA PRO A 108 21.19 14.56 26.55
C PRO A 108 19.71 14.67 26.19
N ASN A 109 18.88 15.04 27.17
CA ASN A 109 17.44 15.24 26.95
C ASN A 109 17.15 16.41 26.01
N GLU A 110 17.98 17.46 26.06
CA GLU A 110 17.91 18.63 25.20
C GLU A 110 19.22 18.75 24.42
N LEU A 111 19.10 18.95 23.10
CA LEU A 111 20.24 19.12 22.20
C LEU A 111 20.46 20.61 21.98
N ASP A 112 21.65 21.09 22.33
CA ASP A 112 22.10 22.43 21.98
C ASP A 112 23.02 22.40 20.73
N ILE A 113 23.34 23.60 20.24
CA ILE A 113 24.19 23.78 19.06
C ILE A 113 25.59 23.22 19.31
N ASP A 114 26.14 23.40 20.51
CA ASP A 114 27.49 22.96 20.84
C ASP A 114 27.60 21.43 20.79
N PHE A 115 26.59 20.75 21.34
CA PHE A 115 26.45 19.32 21.28
C PHE A 115 26.31 18.83 19.84
N LEU A 116 25.41 19.44 19.06
CA LEU A 116 25.21 19.14 17.64
C LEU A 116 26.54 19.26 16.86
N LYS A 117 27.22 20.39 16.97
CA LYS A 117 28.49 20.67 16.29
C LYS A 117 29.55 19.65 16.67
N LYS A 118 29.76 19.44 17.97
CA LYS A 118 30.82 18.58 18.50
C LYS A 118 30.57 17.11 18.20
N HIS A 119 29.38 16.61 18.48
CA HIS A 119 29.11 15.17 18.48
C HIS A 119 28.57 14.64 17.16
N PHE A 120 27.84 15.46 16.38
CA PHE A 120 27.24 15.02 15.11
C PHE A 120 27.85 15.67 13.87
N LEU A 121 28.30 16.92 13.93
CA LEU A 121 28.77 17.62 12.72
C LEU A 121 30.29 17.70 12.57
N THR A 122 31.06 17.26 13.57
CA THR A 122 32.53 17.21 13.52
C THR A 122 33.01 15.78 13.30
N TYR A 123 33.87 15.53 12.31
CA TYR A 123 34.39 14.20 12.02
C TYR A 123 35.80 14.27 11.42
N THR A 124 36.48 13.13 11.38
CA THR A 124 37.85 13.04 10.84
C THR A 124 37.88 12.06 9.69
N VAL A 125 38.34 12.50 8.52
CA VAL A 125 38.59 11.66 7.34
C VAL A 125 40.06 11.82 7.00
N GLU A 126 40.79 10.71 6.83
CA GLU A 126 42.22 10.75 6.47
C GLU A 126 43.09 11.68 7.36
N LYS A 127 42.79 11.71 8.67
CA LYS A 127 43.43 12.58 9.68
C LYS A 127 43.15 14.09 9.54
N VAL A 128 42.26 14.49 8.63
CA VAL A 128 41.79 15.87 8.50
C VAL A 128 40.49 16.05 9.28
N LYS A 129 40.40 17.09 10.11
CA LYS A 129 39.18 17.47 10.83
C LYS A 129 38.24 18.20 9.88
N HIS A 130 37.01 17.72 9.81
CA HIS A 130 35.91 18.27 9.04
C HIS A 130 34.80 18.77 9.96
N GLU A 131 34.23 19.92 9.62
CA GLU A 131 33.13 20.55 10.34
C GLU A 131 31.99 20.81 9.36
N HIS A 132 31.04 19.87 9.30
CA HIS A 132 30.01 19.79 8.26
C HIS A 132 29.19 21.07 8.10
N HIS A 133 28.89 21.73 9.22
CA HIS A 133 28.13 22.99 9.21
C HIS A 133 28.91 24.15 8.55
N ILE A 134 30.24 24.18 8.70
CA ILE A 134 31.12 25.16 8.06
C ILE A 134 31.20 24.87 6.55
N GLU A 135 31.35 23.59 6.19
CA GLU A 135 31.36 23.13 4.79
C GLU A 135 30.06 23.50 4.05
N LEU A 136 28.92 23.45 4.75
CA LEU A 136 27.62 23.87 4.22
C LEU A 136 27.37 25.39 4.30
N GLY A 137 28.25 26.14 4.97
CA GLY A 137 28.05 27.57 5.24
C GLY A 137 26.73 27.85 5.94
N LEU A 138 26.47 27.13 7.05
CA LEU A 138 25.28 27.32 7.89
C LEU A 138 25.64 28.15 9.12
N SER A 139 24.82 29.15 9.42
CA SER A 139 24.91 29.97 10.63
C SER A 139 24.31 29.27 11.84
N ASP A 140 24.64 29.75 13.04
CA ASP A 140 24.12 29.20 14.29
C ASP A 140 22.59 29.33 14.37
N THR A 141 22.02 30.43 13.90
CA THR A 141 20.55 30.61 13.80
C THR A 141 19.90 29.59 12.87
N GLU A 142 20.56 29.24 11.75
CA GLU A 142 20.05 28.17 10.87
C GLU A 142 20.16 26.79 11.53
N LEU A 143 21.18 26.56 12.38
CA LEU A 143 21.33 25.31 13.13
C LEU A 143 20.31 25.20 14.27
N GLU A 144 19.96 26.29 14.94
CA GLU A 144 18.85 26.34 15.91
C GLU A 144 17.53 25.98 15.23
N ASP A 145 17.26 26.57 14.05
CA ASP A 145 16.04 26.25 13.30
C ASP A 145 16.04 24.80 12.80
N PHE A 146 17.19 24.23 12.44
CA PHE A 146 17.32 22.79 12.17
C PHE A 146 17.01 21.93 13.41
N LEU A 147 17.57 22.27 14.57
CA LEU A 147 17.29 21.55 15.83
C LEU A 147 15.80 21.59 16.19
N SER A 148 15.09 22.70 15.89
CA SER A 148 13.66 22.81 16.14
C SER A 148 12.80 21.79 15.38
N CYS A 149 13.32 21.23 14.28
CA CYS A 149 12.65 20.21 13.48
C CYS A 149 13.31 18.83 13.55
N LEU A 150 14.34 18.63 14.40
CA LEU A 150 15.03 17.35 14.57
C LEU A 150 14.60 16.67 15.89
N ASN A 151 14.08 15.46 15.78
CA ASN A 151 13.76 14.60 16.93
C ASN A 151 14.65 13.35 16.92
N ILE A 152 15.35 13.08 18.02
CA ILE A 152 16.18 11.87 18.16
C ILE A 152 15.64 11.04 19.32
N ASN A 153 15.09 9.87 19.01
CA ASN A 153 14.66 8.88 20.00
C ASN A 153 15.50 7.61 19.90
N ILE A 154 16.44 7.45 20.82
CA ILE A 154 17.28 6.24 20.92
C ILE A 154 16.68 5.14 21.81
N ASN A 155 15.49 5.36 22.39
CA ASN A 155 14.78 4.42 23.25
C ASN A 155 13.61 3.74 22.50
N SER A 156 13.76 3.50 21.19
CA SER A 156 12.72 2.83 20.41
C SER A 156 12.56 1.36 20.86
N PRO A 157 11.38 0.74 20.69
CA PRO A 157 11.14 -0.63 21.14
C PRO A 157 12.09 -1.66 20.53
N GLU A 158 12.34 -2.76 21.25
CA GLU A 158 13.01 -3.93 20.68
C GLU A 158 12.12 -4.57 19.60
N TYR A 159 12.75 -5.23 18.62
CA TYR A 159 12.09 -5.84 17.46
C TYR A 159 10.87 -6.70 17.82
N THR A 160 10.96 -7.59 18.81
CA THR A 160 9.86 -8.48 19.19
C THR A 160 8.69 -7.69 19.81
N ILE A 161 9.00 -6.66 20.58
CA ILE A 161 7.98 -5.77 21.17
C ILE A 161 7.28 -5.00 20.06
N GLN A 162 8.05 -4.41 19.14
CA GLN A 162 7.51 -3.71 17.97
C GLN A 162 6.66 -4.63 17.09
N TYR A 163 7.14 -5.84 16.82
CA TYR A 163 6.42 -6.84 16.05
C TYR A 163 5.07 -7.15 16.71
N ASN A 164 5.04 -7.36 18.03
CA ASN A 164 3.79 -7.59 18.75
C ASN A 164 2.83 -6.39 18.66
N GLN A 165 3.34 -5.16 18.81
CA GLN A 165 2.55 -3.93 18.63
C GLN A 165 1.95 -3.85 17.22
N LEU A 166 2.73 -4.22 16.21
CA LEU A 166 2.26 -4.29 14.83
C LEU A 166 1.15 -5.32 14.66
N ILE A 167 1.31 -6.52 15.18
CA ILE A 167 0.28 -7.57 15.13
C ILE A 167 -1.00 -7.13 15.85
N ASP A 168 -0.89 -6.48 17.00
CA ASP A 168 -2.05 -5.98 17.75
C ASP A 168 -2.76 -4.83 16.99
N SER A 169 -1.99 -3.97 16.33
CA SER A 169 -2.53 -2.93 15.44
C SER A 169 -3.29 -3.55 14.25
N LEU A 170 -2.73 -4.57 13.60
CA LEU A 170 -3.40 -5.30 12.52
C LEU A 170 -4.68 -6.00 13.00
N CYS A 171 -4.65 -6.64 14.18
CA CYS A 171 -5.86 -7.22 14.79
C CYS A 171 -6.97 -6.19 14.94
N THR A 172 -6.62 -4.99 15.41
CA THR A 172 -7.55 -3.89 15.63
C THR A 172 -8.11 -3.37 14.31
N HIS A 173 -7.25 -3.11 13.32
CA HIS A 173 -7.64 -2.55 12.03
C HIS A 173 -8.54 -3.48 11.21
N PHE A 174 -8.28 -4.79 11.25
CA PHE A 174 -9.02 -5.77 10.45
C PHE A 174 -10.05 -6.57 11.25
N ASN A 175 -10.26 -6.22 12.53
CA ASN A 175 -11.12 -6.96 13.46
C ASN A 175 -10.87 -8.48 13.39
N SER A 176 -9.60 -8.87 13.51
CA SER A 176 -9.16 -10.24 13.24
C SER A 176 -8.53 -10.91 14.45
N THR A 177 -8.50 -12.25 14.43
CA THR A 177 -7.70 -13.01 15.40
C THR A 177 -6.21 -12.77 15.18
N ARG A 178 -5.42 -12.95 16.24
CA ARG A 178 -3.96 -12.87 16.17
C ARG A 178 -3.36 -13.80 15.11
N TYR A 179 -3.85 -15.03 15.02
CA TYR A 179 -3.41 -15.99 14.00
C TYR A 179 -3.62 -15.44 12.58
N SER A 180 -4.76 -14.81 12.31
CA SER A 180 -5.06 -14.20 11.01
C SER A 180 -4.19 -12.97 10.76
N ALA A 181 -3.95 -12.15 11.78
CA ALA A 181 -3.03 -11.01 11.70
C ALA A 181 -1.61 -11.46 11.33
N GLU A 182 -1.06 -12.46 12.01
CA GLU A 182 0.29 -12.98 11.75
C GLU A 182 0.39 -13.70 10.41
N SER A 183 -0.52 -14.65 10.15
CA SER A 183 -0.41 -15.55 8.99
C SER A 183 -0.85 -14.93 7.68
N PHE A 184 -1.71 -13.91 7.72
CA PHE A 184 -2.31 -13.32 6.53
C PHE A 184 -2.01 -11.82 6.41
N TYR A 185 -2.49 -10.98 7.33
CA TYR A 185 -2.40 -9.53 7.16
C TYR A 185 -0.96 -9.01 7.24
N TYR A 186 -0.15 -9.53 8.16
CA TYR A 186 1.25 -9.18 8.29
C TYR A 186 2.05 -9.62 7.05
N ASN A 187 1.89 -10.86 6.60
CA ASN A 187 2.57 -11.36 5.41
C ASN A 187 2.23 -10.55 4.15
N ASN A 188 0.97 -10.17 3.98
CA ASN A 188 0.55 -9.30 2.89
C ASN A 188 1.14 -7.89 3.01
N SER A 189 1.13 -7.32 4.22
CA SER A 189 1.69 -6.00 4.52
C SER A 189 3.19 -5.96 4.21
N LEU A 190 3.94 -6.95 4.72
CA LEU A 190 5.37 -7.10 4.51
C LEU A 190 5.70 -7.25 3.03
N ARG A 191 4.92 -8.06 2.28
CA ARG A 191 5.09 -8.17 0.82
C ARG A 191 4.93 -6.81 0.14
N ILE A 192 3.90 -6.06 0.47
CA ILE A 192 3.64 -4.74 -0.13
C ILE A 192 4.79 -3.77 0.15
N ILE A 193 5.25 -3.66 1.41
CA ILE A 193 6.36 -2.76 1.76
C ILE A 193 7.66 -3.17 1.09
N LYS A 194 7.96 -4.47 1.08
CA LYS A 194 9.14 -5.02 0.39
C LYS A 194 9.11 -4.74 -1.11
N ASP A 195 7.95 -4.90 -1.77
CA ASP A 195 7.83 -4.65 -3.21
C ASP A 195 7.96 -3.14 -3.53
N LEU A 196 7.48 -2.26 -2.65
CA LEU A 196 7.68 -0.81 -2.77
C LEU A 196 9.15 -0.44 -2.59
N SER A 197 9.85 -0.97 -1.58
CA SER A 197 11.22 -0.56 -1.24
C SER A 197 12.24 -0.87 -2.35
N ILE A 198 12.03 -1.95 -3.11
CA ILE A 198 12.93 -2.37 -4.20
C ILE A 198 12.62 -1.72 -5.55
N ASN A 199 11.56 -0.92 -5.66
CA ASN A 199 11.18 -0.30 -6.94
C ASN A 199 12.25 0.71 -7.38
N SER A 200 12.70 0.69 -8.65
CA SER A 200 13.74 1.60 -9.14
C SER A 200 13.33 3.07 -9.14
N ILE A 201 12.03 3.38 -9.21
CA ILE A 201 11.53 4.75 -9.30
C ILE A 201 10.98 5.19 -7.93
N LYS A 202 11.57 6.23 -7.33
CA LYS A 202 11.19 6.74 -5.99
C LYS A 202 9.69 7.06 -5.86
N LYS A 203 9.08 7.65 -6.89
CA LYS A 203 7.65 8.01 -6.88
C LYS A 203 6.73 6.80 -6.71
N ASP A 204 7.18 5.63 -7.15
CA ASP A 204 6.44 4.37 -7.13
C ASP A 204 6.69 3.59 -5.82
N ARG A 205 7.47 4.16 -4.88
CA ARG A 205 7.68 3.65 -3.51
C ARG A 205 6.71 4.23 -2.49
N MET A 206 5.73 5.00 -2.93
CA MET A 206 4.75 5.70 -2.09
C MET A 206 3.40 4.99 -2.12
N ILE A 207 2.74 4.90 -0.95
CA ILE A 207 1.41 4.33 -0.82
C ILE A 207 0.58 5.11 0.20
N THR A 208 -0.71 5.33 -0.12
CA THR A 208 -1.66 5.92 0.84
C THR A 208 -2.17 4.86 1.82
N LYS A 209 -2.58 5.27 3.02
CA LYS A 209 -3.18 4.35 4.01
C LYS A 209 -4.36 3.59 3.41
N LYS A 210 -5.24 4.27 2.68
CA LYS A 210 -6.40 3.66 1.98
C LYS A 210 -5.96 2.55 1.03
N THR A 211 -5.07 2.87 0.10
CA THR A 211 -4.58 1.90 -0.91
C THR A 211 -3.88 0.72 -0.24
N PHE A 212 -3.12 0.98 0.83
CA PHE A 212 -2.46 -0.05 1.62
C PHE A 212 -3.47 -1.02 2.24
N LEU A 213 -4.47 -0.53 2.96
CA LEU A 213 -5.49 -1.36 3.60
C LEU A 213 -6.30 -2.18 2.60
N GLU A 214 -6.67 -1.59 1.46
CA GLU A 214 -7.36 -2.28 0.36
C GLU A 214 -6.51 -3.43 -0.21
N LYS A 215 -5.22 -3.22 -0.45
CA LYS A 215 -4.30 -4.25 -0.98
C LYS A 215 -3.98 -5.35 0.04
N VAL A 216 -3.92 -5.01 1.32
CA VAL A 216 -3.68 -5.99 2.40
C VAL A 216 -4.87 -6.93 2.56
N ASN A 217 -6.10 -6.43 2.44
CA ASN A 217 -7.32 -7.22 2.62
C ASN A 217 -7.83 -7.85 1.31
N ASN A 218 -7.09 -8.83 0.79
CA ASN A 218 -7.51 -9.63 -0.36
C ASN A 218 -8.12 -11.01 0.01
N SER A 219 -8.67 -11.11 1.23
CA SER A 219 -9.14 -12.37 1.83
C SER A 219 -10.20 -13.08 0.99
N ASN A 220 -11.13 -12.34 0.38
CA ASN A 220 -12.16 -12.91 -0.50
C ASN A 220 -11.59 -13.65 -1.72
N ILE A 221 -10.49 -13.16 -2.28
CA ILE A 221 -9.84 -13.80 -3.44
C ILE A 221 -9.26 -15.15 -3.01
N LEU A 222 -8.49 -15.18 -1.92
CA LEU A 222 -7.92 -16.42 -1.38
C LEU A 222 -9.01 -17.39 -0.92
N PHE A 223 -10.07 -16.90 -0.27
CA PHE A 223 -11.19 -17.72 0.11
C PHE A 223 -11.80 -18.44 -1.11
N ASN A 224 -12.05 -17.71 -2.20
CA ASN A 224 -12.59 -18.30 -3.42
C ASN A 224 -11.64 -19.35 -4.02
N GLU A 225 -10.34 -19.04 -4.12
CA GLU A 225 -9.33 -20.00 -4.63
C GLU A 225 -9.26 -21.27 -3.78
N TRP A 226 -9.18 -21.13 -2.46
CA TRP A 226 -9.09 -22.26 -1.53
C TRP A 226 -10.40 -23.05 -1.48
N PHE A 227 -11.54 -22.37 -1.49
CA PHE A 227 -12.85 -23.02 -1.51
C PHE A 227 -13.02 -23.85 -2.78
N ILE A 228 -12.64 -23.32 -3.95
CA ILE A 228 -12.63 -24.06 -5.22
C ILE A 228 -11.69 -25.28 -5.11
N LYS A 229 -10.49 -25.11 -4.54
CA LYS A 229 -9.52 -26.20 -4.36
C LYS A 229 -10.05 -27.31 -3.46
N ILE A 230 -10.74 -26.98 -2.37
CA ILE A 230 -11.21 -27.94 -1.36
C ILE A 230 -12.54 -28.58 -1.76
N LYS A 231 -13.52 -27.80 -2.23
CA LYS A 231 -14.89 -28.26 -2.50
C LYS A 231 -15.15 -28.60 -3.98
N GLY A 232 -14.23 -28.22 -4.86
CA GLY A 232 -14.36 -28.37 -6.31
C GLY A 232 -15.24 -27.29 -6.95
N LYS A 233 -14.96 -26.97 -8.22
CA LYS A 233 -15.66 -25.93 -9.01
C LYS A 233 -17.19 -26.09 -8.98
N LYS A 234 -17.70 -27.33 -9.05
CA LYS A 234 -19.13 -27.62 -9.08
C LYS A 234 -19.87 -27.17 -7.81
N SER A 235 -19.27 -27.37 -6.63
CA SER A 235 -19.85 -26.96 -5.36
C SER A 235 -19.81 -25.44 -5.19
N HIS A 236 -18.69 -24.82 -5.57
CA HIS A 236 -18.55 -23.36 -5.56
C HIS A 236 -19.56 -22.66 -6.48
N PHE A 237 -19.68 -23.09 -7.74
CA PHE A 237 -20.68 -22.52 -8.66
C PHE A 237 -22.12 -22.77 -8.20
N LYS A 238 -22.39 -23.89 -7.49
CA LYS A 238 -23.70 -24.12 -6.87
C LYS A 238 -23.99 -23.08 -5.78
N ASN A 239 -23.02 -22.76 -4.93
CA ASN A 239 -23.18 -21.77 -3.86
C ASN A 239 -23.35 -20.35 -4.43
N LEU A 240 -22.51 -19.93 -5.39
CA LEU A 240 -22.69 -18.64 -6.08
C LEU A 240 -24.06 -18.54 -6.76
N LYS A 241 -24.51 -19.64 -7.39
CA LYS A 241 -25.86 -19.70 -7.95
C LYS A 241 -26.92 -19.48 -6.87
N GLN A 242 -26.78 -20.10 -5.71
CA GLN A 242 -27.73 -19.93 -4.61
C GLN A 242 -27.74 -18.48 -4.10
N GLU A 243 -26.58 -17.92 -3.80
CA GLU A 243 -26.43 -16.60 -3.21
C GLU A 243 -26.91 -15.46 -4.13
N TYR A 244 -26.57 -15.53 -5.42
CA TYR A 244 -26.81 -14.40 -6.34
C TYR A 244 -27.95 -14.64 -7.34
N PHE A 245 -28.37 -15.89 -7.57
CA PHE A 245 -29.24 -16.26 -8.70
C PHE A 245 -30.44 -17.15 -8.33
N THR A 246 -30.80 -17.32 -7.05
CA THR A 246 -31.97 -18.14 -6.63
C THR A 246 -33.10 -17.40 -5.93
N PHE A 247 -33.13 -16.07 -5.92
CA PHE A 247 -34.28 -15.34 -5.39
C PHE A 247 -35.57 -15.72 -6.15
N LEU A 248 -36.62 -16.06 -5.41
CA LEU A 248 -37.94 -16.36 -5.96
C LEU A 248 -38.61 -15.07 -6.45
N ASN A 249 -39.32 -15.13 -7.58
CA ASN A 249 -40.16 -14.04 -8.09
C ASN A 249 -39.45 -12.69 -8.32
N ILE A 250 -38.17 -12.69 -8.73
CA ILE A 250 -37.50 -11.44 -9.17
C ILE A 250 -38.35 -10.78 -10.26
N GLU A 251 -38.78 -9.54 -10.05
CA GLU A 251 -39.61 -8.83 -11.00
C GLU A 251 -38.87 -8.65 -12.34
N PRO A 252 -39.57 -8.69 -13.50
CA PRO A 252 -38.91 -8.60 -14.81
C PRO A 252 -37.99 -7.38 -14.98
N PHE A 253 -38.30 -6.25 -14.34
CA PHE A 253 -37.52 -5.02 -14.43
C PHE A 253 -36.26 -5.01 -13.56
N GLU A 254 -36.15 -5.91 -12.57
CA GLU A 254 -34.96 -6.05 -11.71
C GLU A 254 -33.91 -6.99 -12.32
N ARG A 255 -34.23 -7.61 -13.46
CA ARG A 255 -33.35 -8.58 -14.17
C ARG A 255 -32.42 -7.85 -15.12
N PHE A 256 -31.48 -7.11 -14.55
CA PHE A 256 -30.43 -6.38 -15.27
C PHE A 256 -29.07 -7.06 -15.09
N PHE A 257 -28.35 -7.26 -16.19
CA PHE A 257 -27.01 -7.83 -16.23
C PHE A 257 -26.03 -6.79 -16.76
N LEU A 258 -24.99 -6.51 -15.99
CA LEU A 258 -23.82 -5.74 -16.44
C LEU A 258 -22.68 -6.73 -16.72
N ILE A 259 -22.14 -6.68 -17.94
CA ILE A 259 -21.00 -7.49 -18.36
C ILE A 259 -19.88 -6.52 -18.70
N GLU A 260 -18.82 -6.54 -17.90
CA GLU A 260 -17.57 -5.80 -18.15
C GLU A 260 -16.65 -6.67 -19.02
N ILE A 261 -16.19 -6.14 -20.15
CA ILE A 261 -15.27 -6.84 -21.05
C ILE A 261 -13.83 -6.38 -20.79
N ASP A 262 -12.97 -7.34 -20.49
CA ASP A 262 -11.52 -7.17 -20.56
C ASP A 262 -11.05 -7.47 -21.99
N GLN A 263 -10.57 -6.44 -22.69
CA GLN A 263 -10.09 -6.52 -24.06
C GLN A 263 -8.94 -7.52 -24.25
N SER A 264 -8.15 -7.80 -23.20
CA SER A 264 -7.02 -8.74 -23.29
C SER A 264 -7.46 -10.21 -23.36
N THR A 265 -8.69 -10.52 -22.92
CA THR A 265 -9.22 -11.88 -22.84
C THR A 265 -10.53 -12.06 -23.61
N TYR A 266 -10.92 -11.08 -24.42
CA TYR A 266 -12.19 -11.06 -25.11
C TYR A 266 -12.29 -12.12 -26.22
N PHE A 267 -13.33 -12.95 -26.17
CA PHE A 267 -13.72 -13.86 -27.24
C PHE A 267 -15.21 -13.70 -27.58
N ARG A 268 -15.51 -13.33 -28.83
CA ARG A 268 -16.88 -13.08 -29.32
C ARG A 268 -17.85 -14.22 -29.05
N ASN A 269 -17.42 -15.45 -29.30
CA ASN A 269 -18.27 -16.63 -29.13
C ASN A 269 -18.66 -16.86 -27.67
N GLU A 270 -17.75 -16.64 -26.72
CA GLU A 270 -18.05 -16.79 -25.29
C GLU A 270 -19.08 -15.77 -24.81
N LEU A 271 -18.95 -14.52 -25.26
CA LEU A 271 -19.93 -13.48 -24.95
C LEU A 271 -21.31 -13.80 -25.53
N LYS A 272 -21.38 -14.29 -26.77
CA LYS A 272 -22.63 -14.74 -27.38
C LYS A 272 -23.26 -15.88 -26.58
N GLU A 273 -22.48 -16.91 -26.24
CA GLU A 273 -22.95 -18.03 -25.42
C GLU A 273 -23.49 -17.55 -24.07
N LEU A 274 -22.81 -16.61 -23.41
CA LEU A 274 -23.27 -16.01 -22.16
C LEU A 274 -24.61 -15.29 -22.33
N ILE A 275 -24.76 -14.47 -23.38
CA ILE A 275 -26.03 -13.79 -23.72
C ILE A 275 -27.15 -14.82 -23.94
N PHE A 276 -26.88 -15.89 -24.68
CA PHE A 276 -27.85 -16.98 -24.89
C PHE A 276 -28.25 -17.66 -23.57
N ILE A 277 -27.28 -17.94 -22.68
CA ILE A 277 -27.54 -18.56 -21.38
C ILE A 277 -28.39 -17.66 -20.50
N ILE A 278 -28.06 -16.36 -20.42
CA ILE A 278 -28.82 -15.36 -19.67
C ILE A 278 -30.25 -15.32 -20.21
N SER A 279 -30.42 -15.16 -21.52
CA SER A 279 -31.72 -15.11 -22.15
C SER A 279 -32.58 -16.34 -21.89
N LYS A 280 -32.02 -17.53 -22.06
CA LYS A 280 -32.75 -18.79 -21.88
C LYS A 280 -33.23 -18.97 -20.44
N LYS A 281 -32.44 -18.51 -19.45
CA LYS A 281 -32.75 -18.67 -18.03
C LYS A 281 -33.61 -17.54 -17.47
N TRP A 282 -33.48 -16.34 -18.01
CA TRP A 282 -34.02 -15.11 -17.42
C TRP A 282 -35.08 -14.42 -18.27
N SER A 283 -35.48 -14.98 -19.41
CA SER A 283 -36.63 -14.50 -20.19
C SER A 283 -37.85 -15.39 -19.99
N LYS A 284 -39.06 -14.82 -20.12
CA LYS A 284 -40.31 -15.59 -20.21
C LYS A 284 -41.05 -15.14 -21.46
N ILE A 285 -41.23 -16.07 -22.39
CA ILE A 285 -42.02 -15.86 -23.60
C ILE A 285 -43.33 -16.61 -23.40
N SER A 286 -44.42 -15.87 -23.30
CA SER A 286 -45.75 -16.46 -23.12
C SER A 286 -46.33 -16.85 -24.48
N LYS A 287 -46.76 -18.11 -24.64
CA LYS A 287 -47.42 -18.59 -25.88
C LYS A 287 -48.88 -18.16 -25.98
N TYR A 288 -49.54 -17.91 -24.84
CA TYR A 288 -51.00 -17.73 -24.74
C TYR A 288 -51.44 -16.62 -23.76
N GLY A 289 -50.52 -15.75 -23.31
CA GLY A 289 -50.80 -14.81 -22.22
C GLY A 289 -50.00 -13.50 -22.30
N THR A 290 -50.54 -12.47 -21.66
CA THR A 290 -50.38 -11.03 -21.92
C THR A 290 -49.04 -10.37 -21.56
N ILE A 291 -48.06 -11.08 -20.99
CA ILE A 291 -46.78 -10.48 -20.58
C ILE A 291 -45.62 -11.39 -21.01
N SER A 292 -44.84 -10.92 -21.98
CA SER A 292 -43.53 -11.47 -22.34
C SER A 292 -42.45 -10.54 -21.82
N PHE A 293 -41.34 -11.09 -21.30
CA PHE A 293 -40.23 -10.29 -20.82
C PHE A 293 -38.88 -10.92 -21.14
N CYS A 294 -37.87 -10.07 -21.27
CA CYS A 294 -36.46 -10.43 -21.44
C CYS A 294 -35.60 -9.57 -20.51
N PRO A 295 -34.45 -10.08 -20.03
CA PRO A 295 -33.55 -9.31 -19.19
C PRO A 295 -32.88 -8.18 -19.98
N TYR A 296 -32.50 -7.12 -19.28
CA TYR A 296 -31.63 -6.09 -19.83
C TYR A 296 -30.18 -6.53 -19.68
N ILE A 297 -29.39 -6.45 -20.76
CA ILE A 297 -27.97 -6.77 -20.76
C ILE A 297 -27.21 -5.53 -21.23
N LEU A 298 -26.37 -4.99 -20.36
CA LEU A 298 -25.42 -3.94 -20.67
C LEU A 298 -24.03 -4.56 -20.81
N ILE A 299 -23.39 -4.33 -21.95
CA ILE A 299 -22.03 -4.78 -22.22
C ILE A 299 -21.16 -3.53 -22.23
N HIS A 300 -20.24 -3.45 -21.27
CA HIS A 300 -19.31 -2.34 -21.10
C HIS A 300 -17.89 -2.78 -21.49
N GLY A 301 -17.07 -1.84 -21.93
CA GLY A 301 -15.68 -2.11 -22.33
C GLY A 301 -15.49 -2.75 -23.71
N ILE A 302 -16.51 -2.76 -24.58
CA ILE A 302 -16.45 -3.31 -25.95
C ILE A 302 -16.49 -2.22 -27.02
N ASP A 303 -15.75 -2.40 -28.12
CA ASP A 303 -15.76 -1.48 -29.25
C ASP A 303 -17.13 -1.42 -29.94
N TYR A 304 -17.50 -0.25 -30.44
CA TYR A 304 -18.80 -0.02 -31.06
C TYR A 304 -19.01 -0.85 -32.33
N SER A 305 -17.98 -0.98 -33.17
CA SER A 305 -17.99 -1.84 -34.36
C SER A 305 -18.18 -3.31 -33.99
N GLU A 306 -17.48 -3.78 -32.95
CA GLU A 306 -17.59 -5.16 -32.46
C GLU A 306 -18.99 -5.45 -31.91
N LEU A 307 -19.56 -4.50 -31.17
CA LEU A 307 -20.93 -4.60 -30.69
C LEU A 307 -21.96 -4.69 -31.83
N ILE A 308 -21.73 -4.01 -32.96
CA ILE A 308 -22.57 -4.13 -34.16
C ILE A 308 -22.46 -5.54 -34.75
N GLU A 309 -21.25 -6.08 -34.86
CA GLU A 309 -21.05 -7.44 -35.39
C GLU A 309 -21.75 -8.49 -34.53
N ILE A 310 -21.62 -8.42 -33.19
CA ILE A 310 -22.33 -9.34 -32.28
C ILE A 310 -23.85 -9.28 -32.47
N LYS A 311 -24.41 -8.07 -32.54
CA LYS A 311 -25.86 -7.89 -32.78
C LYS A 311 -26.28 -8.51 -34.11
N THR A 312 -25.47 -8.30 -35.14
CA THR A 312 -25.71 -8.82 -36.48
C THR A 312 -25.69 -10.35 -36.50
N GLU A 313 -24.71 -10.96 -35.85
CA GLU A 313 -24.62 -12.42 -35.70
C GLU A 313 -25.80 -12.98 -34.91
N LEU A 314 -26.11 -12.42 -33.74
CA LEU A 314 -27.26 -12.85 -32.93
C LEU A 314 -28.56 -12.76 -33.73
N PHE A 315 -28.76 -11.68 -34.50
CA PHE A 315 -29.92 -11.52 -35.38
C PHE A 315 -29.98 -12.60 -36.47
N ARG A 316 -28.85 -12.90 -37.14
CA ARG A 316 -28.74 -13.98 -38.14
C ARG A 316 -29.05 -15.35 -37.54
N GLU A 317 -28.68 -15.56 -36.29
CA GLU A 317 -28.97 -16.77 -35.50
C GLU A 317 -30.42 -16.81 -34.99
N ARG A 318 -31.30 -15.92 -35.48
CA ARG A 318 -32.73 -15.82 -35.15
C ARG A 318 -33.02 -15.47 -33.70
N TYR A 319 -32.06 -14.83 -33.03
CA TYR A 319 -32.27 -14.30 -31.70
C TYR A 319 -33.19 -13.08 -31.75
N LYS A 320 -34.31 -13.12 -31.01
CA LYS A 320 -35.36 -12.08 -31.07
C LYS A 320 -35.08 -10.99 -30.05
N PHE A 321 -34.87 -9.77 -30.53
CA PHE A 321 -34.82 -8.56 -29.70
C PHE A 321 -36.22 -7.94 -29.62
N ILE A 322 -36.75 -7.71 -28.41
CA ILE A 322 -37.98 -6.95 -28.19
C ILE A 322 -37.58 -5.50 -27.87
N GLY A 323 -38.28 -4.52 -28.43
CA GLY A 323 -37.90 -3.10 -28.50
C GLY A 323 -37.28 -2.47 -27.23
N ARG A 324 -36.26 -1.63 -27.49
CA ARG A 324 -35.37 -0.91 -26.55
C ARG A 324 -34.63 -1.78 -25.54
N VAL A 325 -33.81 -2.71 -26.05
CA VAL A 325 -32.53 -2.98 -25.36
C VAL A 325 -31.69 -1.70 -25.45
N LYS A 326 -31.68 -0.92 -24.36
CA LYS A 326 -30.79 0.24 -24.25
C LYS A 326 -29.38 -0.29 -23.97
N LEU A 327 -28.66 -0.63 -25.03
CA LEU A 327 -27.20 -0.73 -24.99
C LEU A 327 -26.67 0.70 -24.99
N GLU A 328 -26.57 1.28 -23.78
CA GLU A 328 -26.06 2.63 -23.59
C GLU A 328 -24.53 2.56 -23.50
N VAL A 329 -23.84 2.97 -24.56
CA VAL A 329 -22.40 3.25 -24.51
C VAL A 329 -22.24 4.57 -23.78
N ARG A 330 -21.80 4.54 -22.53
CA ARG A 330 -21.27 5.74 -21.88
C ARG A 330 -19.77 5.78 -22.14
N HIS A 331 -19.36 6.59 -23.11
CA HIS A 331 -17.98 7.06 -23.17
C HIS A 331 -17.73 7.92 -21.94
N LYS A 332 -16.76 7.51 -21.12
CA LYS A 332 -16.02 8.47 -20.31
C LYS A 332 -15.08 9.19 -21.29
N PRO A 333 -15.22 10.51 -21.50
CA PRO A 333 -14.22 11.22 -22.29
C PRO A 333 -12.85 11.04 -21.62
N PRO A 334 -11.76 10.95 -22.40
CA PRO A 334 -10.43 10.89 -21.85
C PRO A 334 -10.18 12.17 -21.03
N ASN A 335 -9.84 11.98 -19.76
CA ASN A 335 -9.10 12.97 -18.98
C ASN A 335 -7.63 12.57 -18.97
#